data_AF-A0A968L3Z9-F1
#
_entry.id   AF-A0A968L3Z9-F1
#
_cell.length_a   1.000
_cell.length_b   1.000
_cell.length_c   1.000
_cell.angle_alpha   90.00
_cell.angle_beta   90.00
_cell.angle_gamma   90.00
#
_symmetry.space_group_name_H-M   'P 1'
#
loop_
_entity.id
_entity.type
_entity.pdbx_description
1 polymer ?
#
loop_
_entity_poly.entity_id
_entity_poly.type
_entity_poly.pdbx_seq_one_letter_code
_entity_poly.pdbx_strand_id
1 'polypeptide(L)'
;MTSNVGQNYPYSSEPEPTRAAKVEAAVATHPELADKIAAETTPLDANQRWWVWKDPTPGCPGFLHAAGYARNLHAVYVVCDTCGRTFLR
;
A
#
# COMPACT_ATOMS: atom_id res chain seq x y z
N MET A 1 12.70 22.92 -1.47
CA MET A 1 11.62 22.02 -1.90
C MET A 1 12.25 20.86 -2.66
N THR A 2 12.47 19.71 -2.02
CA THR A 2 12.78 18.47 -2.73
C THR A 2 11.47 17.95 -3.29
N SER A 3 11.34 17.96 -4.61
CA SER A 3 10.11 17.59 -5.29
C SER A 3 9.82 16.10 -5.08
N ASN A 4 8.75 15.78 -4.33
CA ASN A 4 8.22 14.44 -4.08
C ASN A 4 7.72 13.71 -5.35
N VAL A 5 8.04 14.21 -6.55
CA VAL A 5 7.59 13.63 -7.82
C VAL A 5 8.04 12.17 -7.98
N GLY A 6 9.24 11.81 -7.51
CA GLY A 6 9.70 10.42 -7.49
C GLY A 6 8.98 9.52 -6.48
N GLN A 7 8.33 10.09 -5.46
CA GLN A 7 7.61 9.31 -4.45
C GLN A 7 6.20 8.92 -4.89
N ASN A 8 5.58 9.67 -5.81
CA ASN A 8 4.25 9.36 -6.31
C ASN A 8 4.24 8.52 -7.58
N TYR A 9 5.39 8.39 -8.25
CA TYR A 9 5.49 7.55 -9.44
C TYR A 9 5.52 6.06 -9.04
N PRO A 10 4.73 5.20 -9.68
CA PRO A 10 4.81 3.76 -9.47
C PRO A 10 6.23 3.25 -9.76
N TYR A 11 6.76 2.43 -8.85
CA TYR A 11 8.01 1.72 -9.05
C TYR A 11 7.84 0.56 -10.05
N SER A 12 6.71 -0.15 -9.95
CA SER A 12 6.33 -1.24 -10.83
C SER A 12 4.82 -1.51 -10.73
N SER A 13 4.33 -2.56 -11.38
CA SER A 13 3.00 -3.12 -11.10
C SER A 13 3.08 -4.61 -10.80
N GLU A 14 2.10 -5.11 -10.04
CA GLU A 14 1.99 -6.51 -9.66
C GLU A 14 0.58 -7.06 -9.97
N PRO A 15 0.42 -8.39 -10.17
CA PRO A 15 -0.88 -9.01 -10.30
C PRO A 15 -1.70 -8.93 -9.01
N GLU A 16 -3.03 -8.87 -9.15
CA GLU A 16 -4.02 -8.95 -8.07
C GLU A 16 -3.71 -10.01 -6.99
N PRO A 17 -3.42 -11.29 -7.33
CA PRO A 17 -3.17 -12.32 -6.31
C PRO A 17 -1.85 -12.11 -5.57
N THR A 18 -0.83 -11.56 -6.23
CA THR A 18 0.44 -11.21 -5.58
C THR A 18 0.25 -10.09 -4.58
N ARG A 19 -0.51 -9.05 -4.98
CA ARG A 19 -0.89 -7.92 -4.12
C ARG A 19 -1.67 -8.39 -2.89
N ALA A 20 -2.67 -9.24 -3.07
CA ALA A 20 -3.46 -9.79 -1.96
C ALA A 20 -2.59 -10.57 -0.97
N ALA A 21 -1.77 -11.50 -1.46
CA ALA A 21 -0.85 -12.28 -0.62
C ALA A 21 0.16 -11.41 0.15
N LYS A 22 0.64 -10.31 -0.47
CA LYS A 22 1.56 -9.36 0.18
C LYS A 22 0.89 -8.57 1.30
N VAL A 23 -0.34 -8.10 1.09
CA VAL A 23 -1.11 -7.40 2.12
C VAL A 23 -1.47 -8.36 3.25
N GLU A 24 -1.90 -9.60 2.95
CA GLU A 24 -2.18 -10.62 3.96
C GLU A 24 -0.93 -10.94 4.81
N ALA A 25 0.23 -11.10 4.19
CA ALA A 25 1.49 -11.32 4.90
C ALA A 25 1.90 -10.13 5.77
N ALA A 26 1.66 -8.90 5.29
CA ALA A 26 1.90 -7.69 6.06
C ALA A 26 0.97 -7.63 7.29
N VAL A 27 -0.32 -7.94 7.14
CA VAL A 27 -1.28 -8.01 8.25
C VAL A 27 -0.92 -9.13 9.23
N ALA A 28 -0.47 -10.29 8.75
CA ALA A 28 -0.02 -11.37 9.62
C ALA A 28 1.21 -10.98 10.45
N THR A 29 2.09 -10.13 9.90
CA THR A 29 3.30 -9.64 10.57
C THR A 29 3.00 -8.46 11.51
N HIS A 30 2.05 -7.60 11.14
CA HIS A 30 1.64 -6.39 11.86
C HIS A 30 0.11 -6.40 12.05
N PRO A 31 -0.42 -7.11 13.05
CA PRO A 31 -1.86 -7.37 13.21
C PRO A 31 -2.72 -6.11 13.33
N GLU A 32 -2.17 -5.01 13.84
CA GLU A 32 -2.85 -3.71 13.94
C GLU A 32 -3.27 -3.13 12.58
N LEU A 33 -2.64 -3.60 11.49
CA LEU A 33 -3.04 -3.23 10.13
C LEU A 33 -4.44 -3.68 9.78
N ALA A 34 -4.92 -4.82 10.31
CA ALA A 34 -6.25 -5.33 9.98
C ALA A 34 -7.34 -4.32 10.35
N ASP A 35 -7.33 -3.87 11.61
CA ASP A 35 -8.30 -2.90 12.13
C ASP A 35 -8.16 -1.56 11.42
N LYS A 36 -6.92 -1.14 11.15
CA LYS A 36 -6.63 0.13 10.48
C LYS A 36 -7.14 0.15 9.03
N ILE A 37 -6.85 -0.89 8.25
CA ILE A 37 -7.32 -1.03 6.87
C ILE A 37 -8.85 -1.06 6.84
N ALA A 38 -9.49 -1.85 7.72
CA ALA A 38 -10.95 -1.94 7.78
C ALA A 38 -11.62 -0.58 8.11
N ALA A 39 -11.04 0.17 9.04
CA ALA A 39 -11.53 1.48 9.46
C ALA A 39 -11.34 2.55 8.39
N GLU A 40 -10.20 2.60 7.72
CA GLU A 40 -9.80 3.73 6.86
C GLU A 40 -10.12 3.53 5.37
N THR A 41 -10.41 2.30 4.95
CA THR A 41 -10.51 1.96 3.53
C THR A 41 -11.87 1.39 3.10
N THR A 42 -12.12 1.47 1.81
CA THR A 42 -13.11 0.66 1.09
C THR A 42 -12.39 -0.34 0.18
N PRO A 43 -13.03 -1.46 -0.19
CA PRO A 43 -12.41 -2.46 -1.06
C PRO A 43 -11.95 -1.87 -2.39
N LEU A 44 -10.88 -2.44 -2.93
CA LEU A 44 -10.39 -2.14 -4.28
C LEU A 44 -11.35 -2.68 -5.35
N ASP A 45 -11.30 -2.12 -6.56
CA ASP A 45 -12.05 -2.62 -7.72
C ASP A 45 -11.44 -3.90 -8.29
N ALA A 46 -12.16 -4.53 -9.22
CA ALA A 46 -11.75 -5.76 -9.88
C ALA A 46 -10.69 -5.51 -10.97
N ASN A 47 -9.52 -5.04 -10.56
CA ASN A 47 -8.38 -4.80 -11.44
C ASN A 47 -7.40 -5.98 -11.42
N GLN A 48 -6.88 -6.35 -12.60
CA GLN A 48 -5.91 -7.43 -12.75
C GLN A 48 -4.52 -7.05 -12.24
N ARG A 49 -4.17 -5.75 -12.24
CA ARG A 49 -2.85 -5.26 -11.86
C ARG A 49 -2.92 -4.02 -11.00
N TRP A 50 -2.02 -3.94 -10.03
CA TRP A 50 -1.91 -2.83 -9.09
C TRP A 50 -0.54 -2.19 -9.18
N TRP A 51 -0.49 -0.87 -9.04
CA TRP A 51 0.77 -0.16 -8.89
C TRP A 51 1.43 -0.51 -7.56
N VAL A 52 2.76 -0.55 -7.57
CA VAL A 52 3.62 -0.78 -6.42
C VAL A 52 4.56 0.40 -6.30
N TRP A 53 4.76 0.89 -5.08
CA TRP A 53 5.65 2.03 -4.82
C TRP A 53 6.77 1.64 -3.88
N LYS A 54 7.87 2.38 -3.91
CA LYS A 54 8.91 2.22 -2.90
C LYS A 54 8.45 2.84 -1.57
N ASP A 55 8.70 2.18 -0.44
CA ASP A 55 8.48 2.79 0.86
C ASP A 55 9.43 4.00 1.04
N PRO A 56 8.90 5.20 1.32
CA PRO A 56 9.74 6.39 1.52
C PRO A 56 10.40 6.47 2.89
N THR A 57 10.09 5.55 3.82
CA THR A 57 10.67 5.50 5.15
C THR A 57 12.18 5.26 5.06
N PRO A 58 13.02 6.15 5.60
CA PRO A 58 14.46 5.96 5.59
C PRO A 58 14.87 4.63 6.21
N GLY A 59 15.66 3.85 5.47
CA GLY A 59 16.14 2.53 5.91
C GLY A 59 15.15 1.38 5.73
N CYS A 60 13.92 1.62 5.23
CA CYS A 60 13.01 0.52 4.92
C CYS A 60 13.26 -0.02 3.50
N PRO A 61 13.59 -1.33 3.35
CA PRO A 61 13.76 -1.93 2.04
C PRO A 61 12.42 -2.36 1.40
N GLY A 62 11.28 -2.11 2.05
CA GLY A 62 9.97 -2.61 1.63
C GLY A 62 9.37 -1.92 0.41
N PHE A 63 8.23 -2.47 -0.01
CA PHE A 63 7.37 -1.94 -1.06
C PHE A 63 5.96 -1.70 -0.54
N LEU A 64 5.29 -0.73 -1.13
CA LEU A 64 3.93 -0.35 -0.80
C LEU A 64 2.95 -1.03 -1.76
N HIS A 65 2.00 -1.78 -1.19
CA HIS A 65 0.98 -2.55 -1.89
C HIS A 65 -0.40 -1.95 -1.64
N ALA A 66 -1.24 -1.92 -2.67
CA ALA A 66 -2.60 -1.40 -2.55
C ALA A 66 -3.44 -2.28 -1.61
N ALA A 67 -4.04 -1.67 -0.59
CA ALA A 67 -4.87 -2.36 0.40
C ALA A 67 -6.34 -1.91 0.37
N GLY A 68 -6.65 -0.80 -0.30
CA GLY A 68 -8.01 -0.26 -0.39
C GLY A 68 -8.02 1.14 -0.98
N TYR A 69 -9.22 1.70 -1.14
CA TYR A 69 -9.38 3.14 -1.39
C TYR A 69 -9.64 3.86 -0.08
N ALA A 70 -8.88 4.91 0.21
CA ALA A 70 -9.07 5.72 1.40
C ALA A 70 -10.46 6.37 1.40
N ARG A 71 -11.26 6.11 2.44
CA ARG A 71 -12.69 6.49 2.52
C ARG A 71 -12.96 7.96 2.23
N ASN A 72 -12.08 8.86 2.69
CA ASN A 72 -12.34 10.30 2.70
C ASN A 72 -11.39 11.12 1.82
N LEU A 73 -10.40 10.48 1.18
CA LEU A 73 -9.26 11.20 0.60
C LEU A 73 -9.03 10.92 -0.91
N HIS A 74 -9.94 10.18 -1.56
CA HIS A 74 -9.89 9.87 -3.00
C HIS A 74 -8.52 9.38 -3.46
N ALA A 75 -7.86 8.57 -2.62
CA ALA A 75 -6.50 8.09 -2.81
C ALA A 75 -6.44 6.58 -2.62
N VAL A 76 -5.44 5.94 -3.22
CA VAL A 76 -5.15 4.52 -2.95
C VAL A 76 -4.47 4.44 -1.60
N TYR A 77 -5.05 3.66 -0.70
CA TYR A 77 -4.45 3.32 0.58
C TYR A 77 -3.46 2.18 0.36
N VAL A 78 -2.20 2.41 0.73
CA VAL A 78 -1.12 1.46 0.51
C VAL A 78 -0.42 1.09 1.81
N VAL A 79 0.03 -0.15 1.91
CA VAL A 79 0.67 -0.74 3.09
C VAL A 79 2.07 -1.22 2.72
N CYS A 80 3.06 -0.96 3.57
CA CYS A 80 4.40 -1.50 3.41
C CYS A 80 4.47 -2.96 3.84
N ASP A 81 5.00 -3.83 2.97
CA ASP A 81 5.20 -5.26 3.24
C ASP A 81 6.29 -5.57 4.28
N THR A 82 7.07 -4.57 4.68
CA THR A 82 8.20 -4.75 5.61
C THR A 82 7.96 -4.05 6.95
N CYS A 83 7.76 -2.72 6.94
CA CYS A 83 7.68 -1.95 8.19
C CYS A 83 6.26 -1.73 8.72
N GLY A 84 5.23 -2.22 8.01
CA GLY A 84 3.83 -2.10 8.44
C GLY A 84 3.26 -0.68 8.39
N ARG A 85 3.98 0.30 7.81
CA ARG A 85 3.46 1.66 7.66
C ARG A 85 2.48 1.77 6.52
N THR A 86 1.60 2.76 6.62
CA THR A 86 0.54 3.03 5.65
C THR A 86 0.72 4.41 5.03
N PHE A 87 0.41 4.53 3.74
CA PHE A 87 0.53 5.77 2.99
C PHE A 87 -0.67 5.95 2.04
N LEU A 88 -0.74 7.12 1.42
CA LEU A 88 -1.72 7.44 0.37
C LEU A 88 -1.00 7.72 -0.95
N ARG A 89 -1.59 7.27 -2.05
CA ARG A 89 -1.10 7.44 -3.43
C ARG A 89 -2.18 7.93 -4.37
#